data_AF-A0A9D6F041-F1
#
_entry.id   AF-A0A9D6F041-F1
#
_cell.length_a   1.000
_cell.length_b   1.000
_cell.length_c   1.000
_cell.angle_alpha   90.00
_cell.angle_beta   90.00
_cell.angle_gamma   90.00
#
_symmetry.space_group_name_H-M   'P 1'
#
loop_
_entity.id
_entity.type
_entity.pdbx_description
1 polymer ?
#
loop_
_entity_poly.entity_id
_entity_poly.type
_entity_poly.pdbx_seq_one_letter_code
_entity_poly.pdbx_strand_id
1 'polypeptide(L)'
;MRTLFSFLFGLLIVLFMIAAPLAYQRQKSREFRNFRVVESGVLYRSGQLSVPRLRQIVSQYGIKTIISLRDGDSDRDQAEEEWTHVRGFRFERIPYRSWAPDATGEVPAEIGIKEFRAVMDDPANYPVLVHCFAGIHRTGAMCAVFRMDYQGWTNAQALAEMRLMGYTMLDDHQDVRDFLTAYRPPHAAKKVLAIPTGRRLVAHP
;
A
#
# COMPACT_ATOMS: atom_id res chain seq x y z
N MET A 1 -41.74 -2.96 -36.48
CA MET A 1 -40.50 -2.13 -36.53
C MET A 1 -40.32 -1.24 -35.31
N ARG A 2 -41.29 -0.41 -34.89
CA ARG A 2 -41.14 0.49 -33.72
C ARG A 2 -40.91 -0.25 -32.39
N THR A 3 -41.61 -1.35 -32.15
CA THR A 3 -41.44 -2.16 -30.92
C THR A 3 -40.05 -2.79 -30.84
N LEU A 4 -39.57 -3.41 -31.93
CA LEU A 4 -38.22 -3.98 -32.00
C LEU A 4 -37.13 -2.94 -31.78
N PHE A 5 -37.30 -1.72 -32.34
CA PHE A 5 -36.39 -0.61 -32.11
C PHE A 5 -36.38 -0.17 -30.64
N SER A 6 -37.56 -0.04 -30.00
CA SER A 6 -37.66 0.28 -28.57
C SER A 6 -37.02 -0.79 -27.68
N PHE A 7 -37.17 -2.08 -28.01
CA PHE A 7 -36.51 -3.18 -27.29
C PHE A 7 -34.99 -3.15 -27.45
N LEU A 8 -34.48 -2.95 -28.67
CA LEU A 8 -33.04 -2.83 -28.95
C LEU A 8 -32.44 -1.62 -28.23
N PHE A 9 -33.14 -0.49 -28.23
CA PHE A 9 -32.70 0.73 -27.54
C PHE A 9 -32.67 0.53 -26.01
N GLY A 10 -33.71 -0.12 -25.45
CA GLY A 10 -33.74 -0.49 -24.04
C GLY A 10 -32.59 -1.42 -23.64
N LEU A 11 -32.28 -2.43 -24.46
CA LEU A 11 -31.16 -3.34 -24.24
C LEU A 11 -29.81 -2.59 -24.23
N LEU A 12 -29.64 -1.62 -25.14
CA LEU A 12 -28.44 -0.78 -25.24
C LEU A 12 -28.23 0.07 -23.98
N ILE A 13 -29.31 0.65 -23.44
CA ILE A 13 -29.27 1.41 -22.18
C ILE A 13 -28.86 0.50 -21.03
N VAL A 14 -29.48 -0.68 -20.89
CA VAL A 14 -29.15 -1.63 -19.81
C VAL A 14 -27.69 -2.09 -19.92
N LEU A 15 -27.22 -2.39 -21.13
CA LEU A 15 -25.83 -2.79 -21.37
C LEU A 15 -24.86 -1.64 -21.03
N PHE A 16 -25.18 -0.41 -21.39
CA PHE A 16 -24.39 0.77 -21.02
C PHE A 16 -24.36 0.99 -19.50
N MET A 17 -25.50 0.87 -18.82
CA MET A 17 -25.59 1.00 -17.36
C MET A 17 -24.78 -0.06 -16.60
N ILE A 18 -24.47 -1.21 -17.20
CA ILE A 18 -23.61 -2.23 -16.60
C ILE A 18 -22.14 -2.03 -17.04
N ALA A 19 -21.91 -1.81 -18.33
CA ALA A 19 -20.57 -1.71 -18.90
C ALA A 19 -19.82 -0.46 -18.44
N ALA A 20 -20.49 0.71 -18.36
CA ALA A 20 -19.85 1.96 -17.98
C ALA A 20 -19.33 1.94 -16.51
N PRO A 21 -20.09 1.48 -15.50
CA PRO A 21 -19.56 1.32 -14.14
C PRO A 21 -18.41 0.31 -14.06
N LEU A 22 -18.48 -0.82 -14.78
CA LEU A 22 -17.40 -1.81 -14.78
C LEU A 22 -16.12 -1.27 -15.42
N ALA A 23 -16.24 -0.54 -16.53
CA ALA A 23 -15.11 0.11 -17.20
C ALA A 23 -14.48 1.18 -16.29
N TYR A 24 -15.32 2.02 -15.67
CA TYR A 24 -14.89 3.04 -14.73
C TYR A 24 -14.18 2.42 -13.51
N GLN A 25 -14.73 1.35 -12.93
CA GLN A 25 -14.13 0.65 -11.80
C GLN A 25 -12.77 0.04 -12.18
N ARG A 26 -12.66 -0.58 -13.36
CA ARG A 26 -11.37 -1.11 -13.86
C ARG A 26 -10.34 -0.03 -14.08
N GLN A 27 -10.72 1.09 -14.67
CA GLN A 27 -9.83 2.24 -14.86
C GLN A 27 -9.35 2.78 -13.50
N LYS A 28 -10.28 3.01 -12.57
CA LYS A 28 -9.97 3.49 -11.23
C LYS A 28 -9.02 2.55 -10.48
N SER A 29 -9.27 1.24 -10.51
CA SER A 29 -8.39 0.24 -9.86
C SER A 29 -6.98 0.23 -10.45
N ARG A 30 -6.86 0.42 -11.78
CA ARG A 30 -5.56 0.53 -12.45
C ARG A 30 -4.81 1.80 -12.10
N GLU A 31 -5.52 2.91 -11.90
CA GLU A 31 -4.94 4.21 -11.61
C GLU A 31 -4.51 4.34 -10.14
N PHE A 32 -5.36 3.90 -9.21
CA PHE A 32 -5.08 4.03 -7.77
C PHE A 32 -4.31 2.85 -7.19
N ARG A 33 -4.16 1.73 -7.92
CA ARG A 33 -3.27 0.61 -7.58
C ARG A 33 -3.37 0.21 -6.10
N ASN A 34 -4.56 -0.08 -5.58
CA ASN A 34 -4.76 -0.44 -4.16
C ASN A 34 -4.33 0.67 -3.16
N PHE A 35 -4.43 1.94 -3.55
CA PHE A 35 -4.22 3.05 -2.63
C PHE A 35 -5.25 3.02 -1.49
N ARG A 36 -4.77 3.03 -0.24
CA ARG A 36 -5.59 3.03 0.98
C ARG A 36 -4.90 3.82 2.08
N VAL A 37 -5.69 4.36 3.00
CA VAL A 37 -5.21 4.97 4.24
C VAL A 37 -5.01 3.86 5.27
N VAL A 38 -3.80 3.72 5.81
CA VAL A 38 -3.54 2.78 6.92
C VAL A 38 -3.82 3.47 8.24
N GLU A 39 -3.23 4.65 8.42
CA GLU A 39 -3.47 5.55 9.54
C GLU A 39 -3.43 7.00 9.04
N SER A 40 -4.48 7.77 9.32
CA SER A 40 -4.66 9.10 8.74
C SER A 40 -3.55 10.07 9.19
N GLY A 41 -2.93 10.75 8.23
CA GLY A 41 -1.83 11.68 8.51
C GLY A 41 -0.51 11.01 8.90
N VAL A 42 -0.44 9.68 8.91
CA VAL A 42 0.72 8.91 9.35
C VAL A 42 1.21 7.98 8.24
N LEU A 43 0.40 6.99 7.85
CA LEU A 43 0.80 5.94 6.91
C LEU A 43 -0.28 5.68 5.87
N TYR A 44 0.13 5.71 4.61
CA TYR A 44 -0.66 5.37 3.44
C TYR A 44 0.01 4.22 2.69
N ARG A 45 -0.79 3.42 1.99
CA ARG A 45 -0.31 2.29 1.20
C ARG A 45 -0.78 2.38 -0.23
N SER A 46 0.00 1.85 -1.18
CA SER A 46 -0.44 1.58 -2.54
C SER A 46 0.44 0.53 -3.22
N GLY A 47 0.11 0.16 -4.45
CA GLY A 47 1.07 -0.34 -5.43
C GLY A 47 1.77 0.82 -6.13
N GLN A 48 2.66 0.48 -7.07
CA GLN A 48 3.40 1.47 -7.82
C GLN A 48 2.46 2.30 -8.69
N LEU A 49 2.37 3.59 -8.38
CA LEU A 49 1.59 4.57 -9.12
C LEU A 49 2.40 5.07 -10.32
N SER A 50 1.71 5.65 -11.31
CA SER A 50 2.41 6.46 -12.31
C SER A 50 2.85 7.78 -11.67
N VAL A 51 3.94 8.39 -12.15
CA VAL A 51 4.43 9.69 -11.65
C VAL A 51 3.35 10.78 -11.62
N PRO A 52 2.48 10.94 -12.65
CA PRO A 52 1.37 11.90 -12.57
C PRO A 52 0.40 11.63 -11.41
N ARG A 53 0.11 10.35 -11.12
CA ARG A 53 -0.80 9.97 -10.04
C ARG A 53 -0.13 10.10 -8.68
N LEU A 54 1.14 9.71 -8.55
CA LEU A 54 1.94 9.91 -7.35
C LEU A 54 1.93 11.39 -6.96
N ARG A 55 2.18 12.29 -7.91
CA ARG A 55 2.08 13.74 -7.71
C ARG A 55 0.73 14.18 -7.14
N GLN A 56 -0.38 13.64 -7.65
CA GLN A 56 -1.71 13.95 -7.15
C GLN A 56 -1.87 13.47 -5.70
N ILE A 57 -1.48 12.23 -5.39
CA ILE A 57 -1.58 11.67 -4.04
C ILE A 57 -0.72 12.45 -3.05
N VAL A 58 0.52 12.74 -3.42
CA VAL A 58 1.45 13.52 -2.60
C VAL A 58 0.87 14.89 -2.27
N SER A 59 0.33 15.60 -3.25
CA SER A 59 -0.31 16.90 -3.05
C SER A 59 -1.60 16.82 -2.22
N GLN A 60 -2.43 15.80 -2.46
CA GLN A 60 -3.73 15.64 -1.82
C GLN A 60 -3.61 15.25 -0.33
N TYR A 61 -2.69 14.33 0.00
CA TYR A 61 -2.51 13.78 1.34
C TYR A 61 -1.32 14.40 2.10
N GLY A 62 -0.58 15.31 1.45
CA GLY A 62 0.58 15.98 2.04
C GLY A 62 1.74 15.04 2.33
N ILE A 63 1.90 13.97 1.54
CA ILE A 63 2.95 12.95 1.75
C ILE A 63 4.33 13.62 1.75
N LYS A 64 5.13 13.35 2.78
CA LYS A 64 6.51 13.85 2.90
C LYS A 64 7.56 12.81 2.53
N THR A 65 7.26 11.55 2.82
CA THR A 65 8.19 10.43 2.65
C THR A 65 7.56 9.33 1.81
N ILE A 66 8.30 8.80 0.85
CA ILE A 66 7.89 7.66 0.02
C ILE A 66 8.84 6.49 0.30
N ILE A 67 8.27 5.34 0.65
CA ILE A 67 9.00 4.09 0.84
C ILE A 67 8.68 3.15 -0.31
N SER A 68 9.69 2.82 -1.12
CA SER A 68 9.58 1.84 -2.20
C SER A 68 10.13 0.50 -1.76
N LEU A 69 9.26 -0.53 -1.78
CA LEU A 69 9.61 -1.91 -1.47
C LEU A 69 10.07 -2.70 -2.70
N ARG A 70 10.49 -1.99 -3.76
CA ARG A 70 10.92 -2.54 -5.06
C ARG A 70 12.42 -2.40 -5.23
N ASP A 71 12.99 -3.25 -6.06
CA ASP A 71 14.44 -3.43 -6.14
C ASP A 71 15.14 -2.30 -6.93
N GLY A 72 14.42 -1.57 -7.79
CA GLY A 72 14.93 -0.38 -8.48
C GLY A 72 15.28 -0.59 -9.96
N ASP A 73 15.13 -1.81 -10.45
CA ASP A 73 15.67 -2.21 -11.76
C ASP A 73 14.83 -1.76 -12.97
N SER A 74 13.62 -1.23 -12.76
CA SER A 74 12.75 -0.84 -13.88
C SER A 74 12.77 0.67 -14.14
N ASP A 75 12.55 1.07 -15.40
CA ASP A 75 12.41 2.47 -15.80
C ASP A 75 11.38 3.23 -14.96
N ARG A 76 10.32 2.54 -14.52
CA ARG A 76 9.31 3.13 -13.63
C ARG A 76 9.84 3.41 -12.23
N ASP A 77 10.70 2.54 -11.70
CA ASP A 77 11.34 2.74 -10.41
C ASP A 77 12.31 3.93 -10.46
N GLN A 78 13.09 4.02 -11.54
CA GLN A 78 14.05 5.12 -11.76
C GLN A 78 13.34 6.46 -11.98
N ALA A 79 12.27 6.48 -12.80
CA ALA A 79 11.50 7.69 -13.05
C ALA A 79 10.77 8.23 -11.81
N GLU A 80 10.30 7.33 -10.93
CA GLU A 80 9.72 7.70 -9.64
C GLU A 80 10.77 8.32 -8.72
N GLU A 81 11.92 7.65 -8.57
CA GLU A 81 13.00 8.09 -7.70
C GLU A 81 13.58 9.44 -8.16
N GLU A 82 13.89 9.60 -9.44
CA GLU A 82 14.33 10.87 -10.04
C GLU A 82 13.32 11.99 -9.77
N TRP A 83 12.02 11.70 -9.96
CA TRP A 83 10.97 12.67 -9.71
C TRP A 83 10.90 13.11 -8.23
N THR A 84 11.13 12.19 -7.30
CA THR A 84 11.18 12.50 -5.86
C THR A 84 12.41 13.33 -5.48
N HIS A 85 13.59 12.97 -5.99
CA HIS A 85 14.86 13.65 -5.70
C HIS A 85 14.85 15.10 -6.19
N VAL A 86 14.43 15.33 -7.44
CA VAL A 86 14.33 16.69 -8.03
C VAL A 86 13.44 17.63 -7.21
N ARG A 87 12.49 17.09 -6.43
CA ARG A 87 11.51 17.85 -5.67
C ARG A 87 11.78 17.88 -4.17
N GLY A 88 12.88 17.29 -3.73
CA GLY A 88 13.28 17.24 -2.33
C GLY A 88 12.34 16.40 -1.44
N PHE A 89 11.62 15.43 -2.01
CA PHE A 89 10.90 14.45 -1.20
C PHE A 89 11.89 13.46 -0.60
N ARG A 90 11.62 13.01 0.64
CA ARG A 90 12.37 11.89 1.20
C ARG A 90 11.92 10.61 0.49
N PHE A 91 12.86 9.93 -0.16
CA PHE A 91 12.63 8.65 -0.82
C PHE A 91 13.53 7.59 -0.20
N GLU A 92 12.93 6.51 0.29
CA GLU A 92 13.61 5.41 0.95
C GLU A 92 13.32 4.12 0.20
N ARG A 93 14.37 3.45 -0.28
CA ARG A 93 14.25 2.16 -0.95
C ARG A 93 14.60 1.04 0.03
N ILE A 94 13.62 0.18 0.30
CA ILE A 94 13.77 -1.01 1.15
C ILE A 94 13.55 -2.22 0.25
N PRO A 95 14.60 -2.79 -0.35
CA PRO A 95 14.47 -3.86 -1.32
C PRO A 95 13.88 -5.13 -0.68
N TYR A 96 13.36 -6.01 -1.53
CA TYR A 96 12.81 -7.27 -1.04
C TYR A 96 13.92 -8.13 -0.41
N ARG A 97 13.60 -8.74 0.73
CA ARG A 97 14.45 -9.71 1.42
C ARG A 97 13.60 -10.92 1.82
N SER A 98 14.23 -12.09 1.84
CA SER A 98 13.57 -13.36 2.16
C SER A 98 12.96 -13.33 3.57
N TRP A 99 11.76 -13.91 3.72
CA TRP A 99 11.10 -14.13 5.01
C TRP A 99 11.48 -15.48 5.63
N ALA A 100 12.07 -16.37 4.84
CA ALA A 100 12.63 -17.62 5.33
C ALA A 100 13.99 -17.39 6.01
N PRO A 101 14.29 -18.08 7.12
CA PRO A 101 15.62 -18.09 7.72
C PRO A 101 16.67 -18.55 6.72
N ASP A 102 17.85 -17.93 6.76
CA ASP A 102 19.00 -18.38 5.97
C ASP A 102 19.76 -19.53 6.67
N ALA A 103 20.92 -19.90 6.14
CA ALA A 103 21.76 -20.97 6.69
C ALA A 103 22.25 -20.71 8.12
N THR A 104 22.21 -19.46 8.59
CA THR A 104 22.59 -19.05 9.95
C THR A 104 21.39 -18.99 10.90
N GLY A 105 20.17 -19.13 10.38
CA GLY A 105 18.93 -19.00 11.13
C GLY A 105 18.43 -17.55 11.25
N GLU A 106 19.15 -16.58 10.70
CA GLU A 106 18.71 -15.19 10.62
C GLU A 106 17.66 -15.02 9.52
N VAL A 107 16.68 -14.12 9.73
CA VAL A 107 15.65 -13.81 8.74
C VAL A 107 15.98 -12.49 8.05
N PRO A 108 16.39 -12.49 6.76
CA PRO A 108 16.80 -11.26 6.07
C PRO A 108 15.73 -10.15 6.03
N ALA A 109 14.45 -10.51 6.05
CA ALA A 109 13.35 -9.55 6.12
C ALA A 109 13.39 -8.64 7.36
N GLU A 110 14.02 -9.08 8.46
CA GLU A 110 14.18 -8.25 9.66
C GLU A 110 14.99 -6.99 9.41
N ILE A 111 15.95 -7.04 8.48
CA ILE A 111 16.73 -5.86 8.07
C ILE A 111 15.78 -4.82 7.45
N GLY A 112 14.91 -5.25 6.54
CA GLY A 112 13.93 -4.36 5.92
C GLY A 112 12.89 -3.83 6.91
N ILE A 113 12.50 -4.63 7.90
CA ILE A 113 11.64 -4.20 9.00
C ILE A 113 12.33 -3.13 9.84
N LYS A 114 13.62 -3.29 10.15
CA LYS A 114 14.41 -2.30 10.89
C LYS A 114 14.54 -0.98 10.12
N GLU A 115 14.81 -1.04 8.82
CA GLU A 115 14.83 0.14 7.94
C GLU A 115 13.47 0.84 7.91
N PHE A 116 12.37 0.08 7.79
CA PHE A 116 11.01 0.62 7.82
C PHE A 116 10.71 1.30 9.17
N ARG A 117 11.07 0.66 10.29
CA ARG A 117 10.92 1.26 11.62
C ARG A 117 11.73 2.54 11.76
N ALA A 118 12.96 2.60 11.26
CA ALA A 118 13.77 3.82 11.33
C ALA A 118 13.06 5.03 10.67
N VAL A 119 12.33 4.81 9.57
CA VAL A 119 11.49 5.85 8.96
C VAL A 119 10.27 6.15 9.81
N MET A 120 9.57 5.11 10.27
CA MET A 120 8.33 5.27 11.03
C MET A 120 8.53 5.77 12.46
N ASP A 121 9.71 5.65 13.05
CA ASP A 121 9.99 6.07 14.42
C ASP A 121 10.18 7.58 14.59
N ASP A 122 10.38 8.28 13.47
CA ASP A 122 10.56 9.73 13.38
C ASP A 122 9.30 10.41 12.79
N PRO A 123 8.50 11.12 13.62
CA PRO A 123 7.31 11.83 13.16
C PRO A 123 7.57 12.92 12.11
N ALA A 124 8.81 13.40 11.95
CA ALA A 124 9.14 14.35 10.89
C ALA A 124 8.90 13.77 9.49
N ASN A 125 8.97 12.43 9.36
CA ASN A 125 8.75 11.72 8.11
C ASN A 125 7.26 11.62 7.72
N TYR A 126 6.34 11.89 8.65
CA TYR A 126 4.91 11.76 8.37
C TYR A 126 4.35 12.94 7.59
N PRO A 127 3.43 12.69 6.66
CA PRO A 127 2.86 11.37 6.33
C PRO A 127 3.70 10.57 5.32
N VAL A 128 3.72 9.25 5.50
CA VAL A 128 4.51 8.29 4.71
C VAL A 128 3.62 7.52 3.73
N LEU A 129 4.05 7.36 2.48
CA LEU A 129 3.47 6.44 1.50
C LEU A 129 4.38 5.23 1.31
N VAL A 130 3.93 4.03 1.67
CA VAL A 130 4.65 2.79 1.39
C VAL A 130 4.03 2.05 0.20
N HIS A 131 4.84 1.61 -0.75
CA HIS A 131 4.34 0.86 -1.91
C HIS A 131 5.28 -0.26 -2.37
N CYS A 132 4.71 -1.23 -3.09
CA CYS A 132 5.46 -2.25 -3.82
C CYS A 132 4.99 -2.26 -5.28
N PHE A 133 4.98 -3.41 -5.95
CA PHE A 133 4.34 -3.51 -7.27
C PHE A 133 2.82 -3.35 -7.18
N ALA A 134 2.13 -4.32 -6.57
CA ALA A 134 0.67 -4.36 -6.51
C ALA A 134 0.08 -3.68 -5.26
N GLY A 135 0.91 -3.38 -4.25
CA GLY A 135 0.44 -2.87 -2.96
C GLY A 135 -0.25 -3.93 -2.10
N ILE A 136 -0.03 -5.21 -2.40
CA ILE A 136 -0.69 -6.34 -1.74
C ILE A 136 0.29 -7.09 -0.83
N HIS A 137 1.32 -7.74 -1.40
CA HIS A 137 2.20 -8.65 -0.64
C HIS A 137 3.20 -7.89 0.27
N ARG A 138 4.30 -7.37 -0.29
CA ARG A 138 5.35 -6.65 0.46
C ARG A 138 4.80 -5.46 1.26
N THR A 139 3.94 -4.67 0.63
CA THR A 139 3.25 -3.55 1.30
C THR A 139 2.34 -4.03 2.43
N GLY A 140 1.60 -5.13 2.23
CA GLY A 140 0.76 -5.72 3.26
C GLY A 140 1.57 -6.19 4.46
N ALA A 141 2.73 -6.81 4.24
CA ALA A 141 3.62 -7.24 5.31
C ALA A 141 4.16 -6.06 6.14
N MET A 142 4.61 -4.97 5.48
CA MET A 142 5.04 -3.76 6.20
C MET A 142 3.88 -3.06 6.93
N CYS A 143 2.68 -3.06 6.36
CA CYS A 143 1.48 -2.56 7.05
C CYS A 143 1.15 -3.42 8.28
N ALA A 144 1.24 -4.75 8.18
CA ALA A 144 1.01 -5.67 9.30
C ALA A 144 2.02 -5.43 10.44
N VAL A 145 3.30 -5.28 10.09
CA VAL A 145 4.36 -4.86 11.03
C VAL A 145 4.00 -3.53 11.70
N PHE A 146 3.55 -2.53 10.93
CA PHE A 146 3.11 -1.25 11.49
C PHE A 146 1.93 -1.41 12.48
N ARG A 147 0.91 -2.20 12.13
CA ARG A 147 -0.24 -2.48 13.01
C ARG A 147 0.21 -3.09 14.34
N MET A 148 1.14 -4.04 14.30
CA MET A 148 1.64 -4.70 15.50
C MET A 148 2.55 -3.78 16.33
N ASP A 149 3.48 -3.06 15.70
CA ASP A 149 4.48 -2.22 16.37
C ASP A 149 3.90 -0.93 16.97
N TYR A 150 2.96 -0.29 16.28
CA TYR A 150 2.51 1.07 16.64
C TYR A 150 1.06 1.11 17.12
N GLN A 151 0.24 0.12 16.77
CA GLN A 151 -1.18 0.08 17.14
C GLN A 151 -1.53 -1.06 18.10
N GLY A 152 -0.56 -1.91 18.44
CA GLY A 152 -0.74 -3.02 19.38
C GLY A 152 -1.72 -4.08 18.88
N TRP A 153 -1.90 -4.21 17.56
CA TRP A 153 -2.72 -5.27 17.01
C TRP A 153 -2.09 -6.63 17.28
N THR A 154 -2.94 -7.63 17.48
CA THR A 154 -2.49 -9.02 17.48
C THR A 154 -2.05 -9.43 16.07
N ASN A 155 -1.16 -10.42 15.97
CA ASN A 155 -0.74 -10.99 14.70
C ASN A 155 -1.96 -11.43 13.87
N ALA A 156 -2.94 -12.09 14.50
CA ALA A 156 -4.17 -12.53 13.83
C ALA A 156 -4.95 -11.39 13.17
N GLN A 157 -5.10 -10.24 13.86
CA GLN A 157 -5.74 -9.06 13.29
C GLN A 157 -4.97 -8.50 12.09
N ALA A 158 -3.63 -8.43 12.20
CA ALA A 158 -2.78 -7.93 11.13
C ALA A 158 -2.83 -8.85 9.88
N LEU A 159 -2.76 -10.17 10.07
CA LEU A 159 -2.91 -11.14 8.98
C LEU A 159 -4.31 -11.11 8.36
N ALA A 160 -5.36 -10.87 9.16
CA ALA A 160 -6.72 -10.71 8.64
C ALA A 160 -6.84 -9.48 7.73
N GLU A 161 -6.25 -8.34 8.12
CA GLU A 161 -6.20 -7.15 7.26
C GLU A 161 -5.43 -7.41 5.96
N MET A 162 -4.32 -8.15 5.99
CA MET A 162 -3.61 -8.51 4.77
C MET A 162 -4.50 -9.26 3.77
N ARG A 163 -5.31 -10.22 4.25
CA ARG A 163 -6.26 -10.96 3.41
C ARG A 163 -7.36 -10.03 2.87
N LEU A 164 -7.94 -9.18 3.72
CA LEU A 164 -8.94 -8.19 3.31
C LEU A 164 -8.42 -7.21 2.25
N MET A 165 -7.13 -6.89 2.29
CA MET A 165 -6.44 -6.02 1.32
C MET A 165 -5.96 -6.76 0.06
N GLY A 166 -6.43 -7.98 -0.17
CA GLY A 166 -6.26 -8.73 -1.41
C GLY A 166 -5.13 -9.77 -1.42
N TYR A 167 -4.48 -10.04 -0.28
CA TYR A 167 -3.47 -11.08 -0.18
C TYR A 167 -4.13 -12.46 -0.03
N THR A 168 -4.76 -12.95 -1.11
CA THR A 168 -5.52 -14.21 -1.10
C THR A 168 -4.64 -15.45 -0.96
N MET A 169 -3.39 -15.39 -1.45
CA MET A 169 -2.42 -16.50 -1.42
C MET A 169 -1.56 -16.53 -0.15
N LEU A 170 -1.93 -15.78 0.91
CA LEU A 170 -1.11 -15.69 2.11
C LEU A 170 -0.87 -17.07 2.76
N ASP A 171 -1.85 -17.97 2.64
CA ASP A 171 -1.76 -19.32 3.21
C ASP A 171 -0.82 -20.25 2.42
N ASP A 172 -0.53 -19.92 1.15
CA ASP A 172 0.43 -20.62 0.30
C ASP A 172 1.87 -20.07 0.48
N HIS A 173 2.01 -18.84 0.96
CA HIS A 173 3.30 -18.19 1.23
C HIS A 173 3.69 -18.39 2.70
N GLN A 174 4.09 -19.63 3.02
CA GLN A 174 4.35 -20.09 4.38
C GLN A 174 5.42 -19.25 5.09
N ASP A 175 6.48 -18.85 4.38
CA ASP A 175 7.56 -18.02 4.92
C ASP A 175 7.05 -16.70 5.51
N VAL A 176 6.23 -15.96 4.74
CA VAL A 176 5.64 -14.69 5.19
C VAL A 176 4.64 -14.92 6.32
N ARG A 177 3.77 -15.92 6.17
CA ARG A 177 2.72 -16.21 7.16
C ARG A 177 3.32 -16.62 8.50
N ASP A 178 4.27 -17.54 8.48
CA ASP A 178 4.87 -18.12 9.67
C ASP A 178 5.71 -17.07 10.41
N PHE A 179 6.49 -16.27 9.67
CA PHE A 179 7.19 -15.11 10.23
C PHE A 179 6.23 -14.14 10.91
N LEU A 180 5.18 -13.68 10.20
CA LEU A 180 4.24 -12.71 10.76
C LEU A 180 3.38 -13.29 11.88
N THR A 181 3.16 -14.60 11.93
CA THR A 181 2.46 -15.27 13.03
C THR A 181 3.33 -15.38 14.29
N ALA A 182 4.63 -15.62 14.12
CA ALA A 182 5.60 -15.68 15.20
C ALA A 182 6.11 -14.29 15.63
N TYR A 183 5.89 -13.26 14.82
CA TYR A 183 6.40 -11.92 15.02
C TYR A 183 6.10 -11.36 16.42
N ARG A 184 7.12 -10.76 17.03
CA ARG A 184 7.04 -10.06 18.31
C ARG A 184 7.63 -8.66 18.15
N PRO A 185 6.85 -7.60 18.36
CA PRO A 185 7.40 -6.25 18.46
C PRO A 185 8.52 -6.21 19.51
N PRO A 186 9.66 -5.56 19.22
CA PRO A 186 10.78 -5.50 20.17
C PRO A 186 10.45 -4.63 21.40
N HIS A 187 9.39 -3.85 21.34
CA HIS A 187 8.95 -2.90 22.35
C HIS A 187 7.42 -2.93 22.49
N ALA A 188 6.91 -2.41 23.60
CA ALA A 188 5.48 -2.13 23.73
C ALA A 188 5.03 -1.11 22.66
N ALA A 189 3.76 -1.18 22.26
CA ALA A 189 3.25 -0.39 21.14
C ALA A 189 3.54 1.11 21.30
N LYS A 190 4.34 1.67 20.38
CA LYS A 190 4.68 3.10 20.36
C LYS A 190 3.56 3.84 19.63
N LYS A 191 2.51 4.24 20.35
CA LYS A 191 1.35 4.91 19.73
C LYS A 191 1.80 6.12 18.92
N VAL A 192 1.56 6.07 17.62
CA VAL A 192 1.72 7.22 16.75
C VAL A 192 0.48 8.08 16.85
N LEU A 193 0.64 9.35 17.21
CA LEU A 193 -0.48 10.29 17.22
C LEU A 193 -0.84 10.65 15.78
N ALA A 194 -2.09 10.41 15.39
CA ALA A 194 -2.63 10.86 14.12
C ALA A 194 -2.49 12.39 14.02
N ILE A 195 -1.75 12.86 13.02
CA ILE A 195 -1.64 14.29 12.76
C ILE A 195 -2.96 14.73 12.11
N PRO A 196 -3.71 15.71 12.67
CA PRO A 196 -4.95 16.19 12.07
C PRO A 196 -4.66 16.73 10.66
N THR A 197 -5.11 16.01 9.64
CA THR A 197 -5.04 16.49 8.26
C THR A 197 -6.12 17.55 8.07
N GLY A 198 -5.72 18.81 7.94
CA GLY A 198 -6.61 19.98 7.79
C GLY A 198 -7.44 20.03 6.49
N ARG A 199 -7.55 18.92 5.75
CA ARG A 199 -8.41 18.78 4.57
C ARG A 199 -9.25 17.53 4.74
N ARG A 200 -10.58 17.70 4.70
CA ARG A 200 -11.56 16.59 4.62
C ARG A 200 -11.05 15.55 3.63
N LEU A 201 -10.63 14.40 4.16
CA LEU A 201 -10.36 13.22 3.36
C LEU A 201 -11.65 12.88 2.63
N VAL A 202 -11.64 12.99 1.29
CA VAL A 202 -12.70 12.40 0.48
C VAL A 202 -12.56 10.90 0.70
N ALA A 203 -13.48 10.32 1.47
CA ALA A 203 -13.55 8.89 1.66
C ALA A 203 -13.62 8.24 0.27
N HIS A 204 -12.55 7.54 -0.10
CA HIS A 204 -12.59 6.66 -1.25
C HIS A 204 -12.88 5.26 -0.74
N PRO A 205 -13.93 4.59 -1.27
CA PRO A 205 -14.26 3.21 -0.92
C PRO A 205 -13.16 2.22 -1.35
#